data_AF-A0A1R1IAV5-F1
#
_entry.id   AF-A0A1R1IAV5-F1
#
_cell.length_a   1.000
_cell.length_b   1.000
_cell.length_c   1.000
_cell.angle_alpha   90.00
_cell.angle_beta   90.00
_cell.angle_gamma   90.00
#
_symmetry.space_group_name_H-M   'P 1'
#
loop_
_entity.id
_entity.type
_entity.pdbx_description
1 polymer ?
#
loop_
_entity_poly.entity_id
_entity_poly.type
_entity_poly.pdbx_seq_one_letter_code
_entity_poly.pdbx_strand_id
1 'polypeptide(L)'
;MLSRFGRRRDDRGGEQAVVPSDALSDGVDSLLAEVAAIETAACDVYGRHGLPAQPGQYRRQGENGAWEKLADQLTPAEKWAMIQAAPSEEGWRFASLDGIGARSTIPEIRHASAVLAACRGLRQRLTDAEPITPQDLADAIRLGAAWRRLDAENAASPLLFKPPASSR
;
A
#
# COMPACT_ATOMS: atom_id res chain seq x y z
N MET A 1 -63.65 -0.77 -31.56
CA MET A 1 -63.10 -0.17 -30.33
C MET A 1 -62.35 -1.25 -29.55
N LEU A 2 -61.03 -1.01 -29.40
CA LEU A 2 -60.00 -1.57 -28.53
C LEU A 2 -60.09 -3.02 -27.98
N SER A 3 -59.24 -3.87 -28.55
CA SER A 3 -58.72 -5.11 -27.96
C SER A 3 -57.98 -4.84 -26.63
N ARG A 4 -58.36 -5.54 -25.56
CA ARG A 4 -57.63 -5.55 -24.28
C ARG A 4 -56.49 -6.56 -24.33
N PHE A 5 -55.27 -6.06 -24.52
CA PHE A 5 -54.04 -6.80 -24.25
C PHE A 5 -53.86 -6.98 -22.74
N GLY A 6 -54.02 -8.21 -22.27
CA GLY A 6 -53.59 -8.63 -20.94
C GLY A 6 -52.07 -8.65 -20.87
N ARG A 7 -51.47 -7.59 -20.31
CA ARG A 7 -50.05 -7.54 -19.96
C ARG A 7 -49.85 -8.40 -18.70
N ARG A 8 -49.22 -9.57 -18.86
CA ARG A 8 -48.54 -10.26 -17.75
C ARG A 8 -47.54 -9.26 -17.16
N ARG A 9 -47.72 -8.90 -15.89
CA ARG A 9 -46.68 -8.28 -15.08
C ARG A 9 -45.85 -9.44 -14.55
N ASP A 10 -44.64 -9.61 -15.05
CA ASP A 10 -43.64 -10.43 -14.37
C ASP A 10 -43.27 -9.69 -13.09
N ASP A 11 -43.80 -10.16 -11.95
CA ASP A 11 -43.30 -9.82 -10.63
C ASP A 11 -41.93 -10.52 -10.46
N ARG A 12 -40.89 -9.93 -11.05
CA ARG A 12 -39.51 -10.09 -10.59
C ARG A 12 -39.13 -8.84 -9.80
N GLY A 13 -39.80 -8.66 -8.66
CA GLY A 13 -39.27 -7.83 -7.60
C GLY A 13 -38.00 -8.50 -7.11
N GLY A 14 -36.86 -7.96 -7.51
CA GLY A 14 -35.55 -8.47 -7.09
C GLY A 14 -35.49 -8.50 -5.58
N GLU A 15 -35.31 -9.70 -5.03
CA GLU A 15 -34.71 -9.87 -3.72
C GLU A 15 -33.37 -9.15 -3.77
N GLN A 16 -33.32 -7.91 -3.27
CA GLN A 16 -32.09 -7.32 -2.81
C GLN A 16 -31.60 -8.25 -1.72
N ALA A 17 -30.67 -9.13 -2.07
CA ALA A 17 -29.93 -9.93 -1.12
C ALA A 17 -29.24 -8.95 -0.18
N VAL A 18 -29.85 -8.73 0.99
CA VAL A 18 -29.26 -7.99 2.08
C VAL A 18 -28.07 -8.84 2.51
N VAL A 19 -26.88 -8.44 2.08
CA VAL A 19 -25.63 -9.10 2.49
C VAL A 19 -25.55 -8.94 4.01
N PRO A 20 -25.46 -10.03 4.80
CA PRO A 20 -25.37 -9.93 6.24
C PRO A 20 -24.18 -9.06 6.62
N SER A 21 -24.37 -8.15 7.59
CA SER A 21 -23.32 -7.23 8.06
C SER A 21 -22.05 -7.97 8.50
N ASP A 22 -22.19 -9.18 9.04
CA ASP A 22 -21.08 -10.03 9.47
C ASP A 22 -20.21 -10.48 8.28
N ALA A 23 -20.82 -10.82 7.13
CA ALA A 23 -20.09 -11.21 5.93
C ALA A 23 -19.32 -10.05 5.29
N LEU A 24 -19.80 -8.81 5.47
CA LEU A 24 -19.06 -7.61 5.08
C LEU A 24 -17.87 -7.35 6.00
N SER A 25 -18.03 -7.57 7.31
CA SER A 25 -16.94 -7.46 8.28
C SER A 25 -15.83 -8.47 8.00
N ASP A 26 -16.18 -9.75 7.80
CA ASP A 26 -15.23 -10.81 7.43
C ASP A 26 -14.45 -10.49 6.15
N GLY A 27 -15.12 -9.88 5.17
CA GLY A 27 -14.50 -9.42 3.92
C GLY A 27 -13.49 -8.29 4.12
N VAL A 28 -13.80 -7.33 4.98
CA VAL A 28 -12.89 -6.23 5.34
C VAL A 28 -11.67 -6.76 6.09
N ASP A 29 -11.86 -7.68 7.04
CA ASP A 29 -10.77 -8.29 7.80
C ASP A 29 -9.83 -9.11 6.89
N SER A 30 -10.40 -9.88 5.97
CA SER A 30 -9.61 -10.60 4.96
C SER A 30 -8.82 -9.65 4.06
N LEU A 31 -9.41 -8.52 3.64
CA LEU A 31 -8.72 -7.51 2.85
C LEU A 31 -7.59 -6.82 3.64
N LEU A 32 -7.81 -6.53 4.91
CA LEU A 32 -6.78 -5.95 5.78
C LEU A 32 -5.59 -6.90 5.98
N ALA A 33 -5.84 -8.21 6.06
CA ALA A 33 -4.78 -9.23 6.12
C ALA A 33 -3.94 -9.25 4.83
N GLU A 34 -4.58 -9.17 3.66
CA GLU A 34 -3.88 -9.08 2.37
C GLU A 34 -3.05 -7.80 2.27
N VAL A 35 -3.60 -6.66 2.72
CA VAL A 35 -2.85 -5.39 2.77
C VAL A 35 -1.61 -5.53 3.65
N ALA A 36 -1.70 -6.20 4.80
CA ALA A 36 -0.55 -6.42 5.69
C ALA A 36 0.52 -7.32 5.05
N ALA A 37 0.13 -8.34 4.29
CA ALA A 37 1.07 -9.19 3.54
C ALA A 37 1.83 -8.40 2.47
N ILE A 38 1.12 -7.55 1.71
CA ILE A 38 1.72 -6.68 0.70
C ILE A 38 2.69 -5.67 1.32
N GLU A 39 2.33 -5.08 2.46
CA GLU A 39 3.23 -4.17 3.18
C GLU A 39 4.49 -4.86 3.67
N THR A 40 4.37 -6.07 4.20
CA THR A 40 5.51 -6.86 4.68
C THR A 40 6.56 -7.03 3.58
N ALA A 41 6.12 -7.41 2.38
CA ALA A 41 7.03 -7.59 1.27
C ALA A 41 7.56 -6.29 0.66
N ALA A 42 6.80 -5.18 0.72
CA ALA A 42 7.35 -3.86 0.40
C ALA A 42 8.44 -3.44 1.40
N CYS A 43 8.25 -3.76 2.68
CA CYS A 43 9.25 -3.58 3.73
C CYS A 43 10.49 -4.49 3.52
N ASP A 44 10.33 -5.69 2.98
CA ASP A 44 11.47 -6.56 2.63
C ASP A 44 12.34 -5.94 1.52
N VAL A 45 11.73 -5.23 0.56
CA VAL A 45 12.49 -4.45 -0.42
C VAL A 45 13.30 -3.37 0.29
N TYR A 46 12.69 -2.60 1.19
CA TYR A 46 13.42 -1.61 1.98
C TYR A 46 14.57 -2.23 2.78
N GLY A 47 14.34 -3.38 3.42
CA GLY A 47 15.37 -4.11 4.18
C GLY A 47 16.58 -4.51 3.33
N ARG A 48 16.36 -4.98 2.10
CA ARG A 48 17.45 -5.30 1.15
C ARG A 48 18.32 -4.08 0.79
N HIS A 49 17.76 -2.87 0.88
CA HIS A 49 18.44 -1.61 0.57
C HIS A 49 18.90 -0.83 1.81
N GLY A 50 18.85 -1.44 3.00
CA GLY A 50 19.25 -0.80 4.25
C GLY A 50 18.34 0.36 4.69
N LEU A 51 17.11 0.39 4.18
CA LEU A 51 16.09 1.34 4.61
C LEU A 51 15.29 0.81 5.80
N PRO A 52 14.68 1.69 6.60
CA PRO A 52 13.83 1.27 7.70
C PRO A 52 12.63 0.45 7.20
N ALA A 53 12.28 -0.60 7.94
CA ALA A 53 11.14 -1.47 7.63
C ALA A 53 10.00 -1.38 8.67
N GLN A 54 10.16 -0.56 9.72
CA GLN A 54 9.14 -0.42 10.76
C GLN A 54 8.18 0.73 10.44
N PRO A 55 6.89 0.61 10.78
CA PRO A 55 5.98 1.75 10.76
C PRO A 55 6.54 2.90 11.61
N GLY A 56 6.37 4.13 11.14
CA GLY A 56 6.79 5.32 11.86
C GLY A 56 7.06 6.55 11.01
N GLN A 57 7.46 7.59 11.70
CA GLN A 57 8.02 8.82 11.15
C GLN A 57 9.54 8.78 11.31
N TYR A 58 10.23 9.29 10.29
CA TYR A 58 11.67 9.23 10.18
C TYR A 58 12.26 10.59 9.82
N ARG A 59 13.50 10.81 10.22
CA ARG A 59 14.34 11.92 9.76
C ARG A 59 15.64 11.43 9.15
N ARG A 60 16.25 12.25 8.31
CA ARG A 60 17.58 12.02 7.74
C ARG A 60 18.33 13.34 7.68
N GLN A 61 19.59 13.34 8.09
CA GLN A 61 20.48 14.50 7.97
C GLN A 61 21.27 14.39 6.65
N GLY A 62 21.21 15.44 5.83
CA GLY A 62 21.91 15.48 4.54
C GLY A 62 21.47 14.41 3.52
N GLU A 63 22.19 14.34 2.40
CA GLU A 63 21.85 13.40 1.33
C GLU A 63 22.29 11.95 1.57
N ASN A 64 23.31 11.75 2.39
CA ASN A 64 23.91 10.44 2.64
C ASN A 64 23.70 9.93 4.08
N GLY A 65 22.95 10.65 4.91
CA GLY A 65 22.66 10.21 6.27
C GLY A 65 21.74 8.98 6.31
N ALA A 66 21.76 8.27 7.44
CA ALA A 66 20.79 7.20 7.70
C ALA A 66 19.42 7.77 8.07
N TRP A 67 18.35 7.01 7.80
CA TRP A 67 17.03 7.33 8.31
C TRP A 67 16.92 6.91 9.77
N GLU A 68 16.62 7.86 10.65
CA GLU A 68 16.42 7.65 12.08
C GLU A 68 14.93 7.70 12.41
N LYS A 69 14.43 6.72 13.17
CA LYS A 69 13.04 6.69 13.63
C LYS A 69 12.83 7.77 14.70
N LEU A 70 11.77 8.54 14.54
CA LEU A 70 11.36 9.61 15.47
C LEU A 70 10.29 9.12 16.44
N ALA A 71 9.19 8.62 15.90
CA ALA A 71 8.03 8.16 16.63
C ALA A 71 7.17 7.30 15.71
N ASP A 72 6.25 6.50 16.27
CA ASP A 72 5.29 5.73 15.47
C ASP A 72 4.28 6.65 14.77
N GLN A 73 3.84 7.68 15.49
CA GLN A 73 2.96 8.73 14.98
C GLN A 73 3.43 10.09 15.49
N LEU A 74 3.34 11.11 14.62
CA LEU A 74 3.52 12.51 14.99
C LEU A 74 2.29 13.27 14.51
N THR A 75 1.74 14.10 15.39
CA THR A 75 0.70 15.05 15.02
C THR A 75 1.24 16.05 13.99
N PRO A 76 0.37 16.68 13.19
CA PRO A 76 0.78 17.74 12.27
C PRO A 76 1.54 18.88 12.98
N ALA A 77 1.12 19.24 14.19
CA ALA A 77 1.75 20.29 14.99
C ALA A 77 3.19 19.93 15.41
N GLU A 78 3.40 18.69 15.89
CA GLU A 78 4.74 18.21 16.26
C GLU A 78 5.66 18.14 15.04
N LYS A 79 5.17 17.65 13.90
CA LYS A 79 5.95 17.66 12.65
C LYS A 79 6.36 19.06 12.26
N TRP A 80 5.44 20.02 12.35
CA TRP A 80 5.73 21.40 12.00
C TRP A 80 6.76 22.03 12.93
N ALA A 81 6.65 21.79 14.24
CA ALA A 81 7.63 22.24 15.22
C ALA A 81 9.03 21.65 14.94
N MET A 82 9.11 20.37 14.59
CA MET A 82 10.39 19.73 14.24
C MET A 82 11.02 20.30 12.97
N ILE A 83 10.20 20.57 11.94
CA ILE A 83 10.67 21.18 10.69
C ILE A 83 11.22 22.58 10.97
N GLN A 84 10.54 23.38 11.81
CA GLN A 84 11.01 24.72 12.16
C GLN A 84 12.25 24.73 13.05
N ALA A 85 12.43 23.70 13.89
CA ALA A 85 13.61 23.58 14.74
C ALA A 85 14.85 23.04 13.98
N ALA A 86 14.68 22.51 12.78
CA ALA A 86 15.77 21.92 12.01
C ALA A 86 16.63 23.01 11.32
N PRO A 87 17.96 23.02 11.51
CA PRO A 87 18.85 23.95 10.83
C PRO A 87 18.76 23.80 9.31
N SER A 88 18.52 24.90 8.59
CA SER A 88 18.36 24.88 7.13
C SER A 88 19.63 24.47 6.38
N GLU A 89 20.81 24.67 6.98
CA GLU A 89 22.10 24.38 6.34
C GLU A 89 22.48 22.89 6.33
N GLU A 90 21.80 22.06 7.12
CA GLU A 90 22.16 20.65 7.31
C GLU A 90 21.38 19.68 6.41
N GLY A 91 20.50 20.20 5.55
CA GLY A 91 19.79 19.39 4.55
C GLY A 91 18.87 18.32 5.15
N TRP A 92 18.23 18.62 6.29
CA TRP A 92 17.31 17.70 6.96
C TRP A 92 16.13 17.29 6.08
N ARG A 93 15.78 16.01 6.12
CA ARG A 93 14.59 15.44 5.48
C ARG A 93 13.74 14.71 6.51
N PHE A 94 12.43 14.84 6.37
CA PHE A 94 11.43 14.15 7.19
C PHE A 94 10.48 13.38 6.27
N ALA A 95 10.15 12.15 6.64
CA ALA A 95 9.21 11.31 5.90
C ALA A 95 8.56 10.27 6.82
N SER A 96 7.35 9.83 6.50
CA SER A 96 6.83 8.56 7.01
C SER A 96 7.47 7.38 6.26
N LEU A 97 7.35 6.16 6.79
CA LEU A 97 7.81 4.94 6.14
C LEU A 97 7.41 4.88 4.65
N ASP A 98 6.13 5.17 4.36
CA ASP A 98 5.57 5.18 3.00
C ASP A 98 6.15 6.26 2.08
N GLY A 99 6.82 7.28 2.63
CA GLY A 99 7.40 8.39 1.87
C GLY A 99 8.92 8.36 1.72
N ILE A 100 9.64 7.47 2.41
CA ILE A 100 11.11 7.39 2.39
C ILE A 100 11.64 7.17 0.96
N GLY A 101 11.05 6.21 0.24
CA GLY A 101 11.53 5.77 -1.07
C GLY A 101 11.06 6.62 -2.25
N ALA A 102 10.12 7.56 -2.05
CA ALA A 102 9.44 8.26 -3.13
C ALA A 102 10.38 9.00 -4.10
N ARG A 103 11.53 9.49 -3.60
CA ARG A 103 12.55 10.20 -4.38
C ARG A 103 13.85 9.40 -4.56
N SER A 104 13.82 8.09 -4.32
CA SER A 104 15.00 7.25 -4.50
C SER A 104 15.40 7.17 -5.98
N THR A 105 16.70 7.08 -6.25
CA THR A 105 17.22 6.81 -7.60
C THR A 105 16.96 5.36 -8.01
N ILE A 106 16.81 4.45 -7.04
CA ILE A 106 16.58 3.02 -7.25
C ILE A 106 15.09 2.76 -7.54
N PRO A 107 14.72 2.20 -8.72
CA PRO A 107 13.32 2.02 -9.13
C PRO A 107 12.48 1.15 -8.19
N GLU A 108 13.02 0.02 -7.73
CA GLU A 108 12.34 -0.89 -6.80
C GLU A 108 11.99 -0.23 -5.46
N ILE A 109 12.85 0.67 -4.95
CA ILE A 109 12.58 1.46 -3.74
C ILE A 109 11.42 2.44 -3.97
N ARG A 110 11.38 3.11 -5.13
CA ARG A 110 10.25 3.99 -5.46
C ARG A 110 8.95 3.22 -5.55
N HIS A 111 8.99 2.02 -6.14
CA HIS A 111 7.81 1.16 -6.26
C HIS A 111 7.34 0.67 -4.89
N ALA A 112 8.24 0.21 -4.02
CA ALA A 112 7.92 -0.17 -2.64
C ALA A 112 7.29 1.01 -1.87
N SER A 113 7.81 2.23 -2.03
CA SER A 113 7.23 3.45 -1.44
C SER A 113 5.80 3.70 -1.92
N ALA A 114 5.55 3.57 -3.23
CA ALA A 114 4.21 3.74 -3.80
C ALA A 114 3.22 2.67 -3.28
N VAL A 115 3.67 1.43 -3.14
CA VAL A 115 2.88 0.33 -2.56
C VAL A 115 2.52 0.64 -1.10
N LEU A 116 3.50 1.03 -0.28
CA LEU A 116 3.26 1.39 1.13
C LEU A 116 2.28 2.56 1.27
N ALA A 117 2.39 3.59 0.42
CA ALA A 117 1.47 4.72 0.41
C ALA A 117 0.04 4.29 0.04
N ALA A 118 -0.11 3.40 -0.93
CA ALA A 118 -1.41 2.85 -1.33
C ALA A 118 -2.03 1.98 -0.21
N CYS A 119 -1.23 1.10 0.42
CA CYS A 119 -1.68 0.28 1.55
C CYS A 119 -2.15 1.14 2.73
N ARG A 120 -1.40 2.20 3.06
CA ARG A 120 -1.78 3.16 4.09
C ARG A 120 -3.10 3.85 3.76
N GLY A 121 -3.25 4.35 2.54
CA GLY A 121 -4.48 5.04 2.10
C GLY A 121 -5.70 4.12 2.13
N LEU A 122 -5.53 2.86 1.70
CA LEU A 122 -6.60 1.86 1.73
C LEU A 122 -6.99 1.49 3.16
N ARG A 123 -6.02 1.25 4.04
CA ARG A 123 -6.28 0.97 5.46
C ARG A 123 -7.04 2.10 6.14
N GLN A 124 -6.60 3.35 5.95
CA GLN A 124 -7.25 4.52 6.54
C GLN A 124 -8.76 4.52 6.22
N ARG A 125 -9.12 4.32 4.95
CA ARG A 125 -10.52 4.34 4.51
C ARG A 125 -11.34 3.15 4.99
N LEU A 126 -10.72 1.97 5.07
CA LEU A 126 -11.36 0.77 5.63
C LEU A 126 -11.58 0.88 7.15
N THR A 127 -10.68 1.53 7.89
CA THR A 127 -10.78 1.71 9.34
C THR A 127 -11.74 2.84 9.73
N ASP A 128 -11.80 3.91 8.94
CA ASP A 128 -12.63 5.10 9.25
C ASP A 128 -14.14 4.86 9.00
N ALA A 129 -14.57 3.62 8.69
CA ALA A 129 -15.95 3.21 8.40
C ALA A 129 -16.63 4.05 7.30
N GLU A 130 -15.81 4.64 6.43
CA GLU A 130 -16.29 5.44 5.31
C GLU A 130 -16.88 4.50 4.24
N PRO A 131 -17.96 4.89 3.52
CA PRO A 131 -18.56 4.02 2.53
C PRO A 131 -17.51 3.62 1.48
N ILE A 132 -17.30 2.31 1.31
CA ILE A 132 -16.37 1.79 0.29
C ILE A 132 -16.80 2.36 -1.07
N THR A 133 -15.90 3.14 -1.66
CA THR A 133 -16.15 3.81 -2.92
C THR A 133 -15.67 2.94 -4.10
N PRO A 134 -16.18 3.16 -5.32
CA PRO A 134 -15.60 2.55 -6.52
C PRO A 134 -14.10 2.83 -6.71
N GLN A 135 -13.61 3.94 -6.14
CA GLN A 135 -12.19 4.29 -6.17
C GLN A 135 -11.37 3.35 -5.27
N ASP A 136 -11.92 2.88 -4.16
CA ASP A 136 -11.27 1.90 -3.27
C ASP A 136 -11.07 0.56 -3.96
N LEU A 137 -12.09 0.12 -4.68
CA LEU A 137 -12.00 -1.08 -5.50
C LEU A 137 -10.95 -0.92 -6.62
N ALA A 138 -10.91 0.24 -7.28
CA ALA A 138 -9.91 0.53 -8.30
C ALA A 138 -8.49 0.57 -7.72
N ASP A 139 -8.31 1.12 -6.51
CA ASP A 139 -7.04 1.14 -5.81
C ASP A 139 -6.60 -0.27 -5.40
N ALA A 140 -7.51 -1.10 -4.88
CA ALA A 140 -7.24 -2.50 -4.56
C ALA A 140 -6.82 -3.31 -5.82
N ILE A 141 -7.50 -3.10 -6.96
CA ILE A 141 -7.13 -3.73 -8.24
C ILE A 141 -5.74 -3.27 -8.71
N ARG A 142 -5.47 -1.96 -8.63
CA ARG A 142 -4.16 -1.38 -8.97
C ARG A 142 -3.05 -1.93 -8.07
N LEU A 143 -3.35 -2.09 -6.78
CA LEU A 143 -2.43 -2.67 -5.80
C LEU A 143 -2.13 -4.13 -6.12
N GLY A 144 -3.15 -4.96 -6.38
CA GLY A 144 -2.95 -6.35 -6.81
C GLY A 144 -2.15 -6.48 -8.11
N ALA A 145 -2.31 -5.55 -9.05
CA ALA A 145 -1.48 -5.50 -10.26
C ALA A 145 -0.04 -5.06 -9.99
N ALA A 146 0.18 -4.12 -9.06
CA ALA A 146 1.50 -3.68 -8.63
C ALA A 146 2.25 -4.78 -7.86
N TRP A 147 1.53 -5.56 -7.05
CA TRP A 147 2.04 -6.73 -6.34
C TRP A 147 2.56 -7.81 -7.30
N ARG A 148 1.76 -8.20 -8.30
CA ARG A 148 2.19 -9.18 -9.30
C ARG A 148 3.43 -8.76 -10.10
N ARG A 149 3.64 -7.45 -10.30
CA ARG A 149 4.86 -6.93 -10.94
C ARG A 149 6.08 -7.07 -10.04
N LEU A 150 5.95 -6.75 -8.75
CA LEU A 150 7.01 -7.01 -7.76
C LEU A 150 7.37 -8.49 -7.70
N ASP A 151 6.37 -9.36 -7.66
CA ASP A 151 6.58 -10.81 -7.59
C ASP A 151 7.25 -11.35 -8.87
N ALA A 152 6.82 -10.86 -10.04
CA ALA A 152 7.45 -11.22 -11.31
C ALA A 152 8.89 -10.70 -11.45
N GLU A 153 9.20 -9.50 -10.94
CA GLU A 153 10.56 -8.95 -10.91
C GLU A 153 11.46 -9.68 -9.89
N ASN A 154 10.88 -10.14 -8.78
CA ASN A 154 11.56 -10.98 -7.79
C ASN A 154 11.83 -12.39 -8.34
N ALA A 155 10.87 -12.99 -9.06
CA ALA A 155 11.05 -14.26 -9.76
C ALA A 155 11.99 -14.16 -10.98
N ALA A 156 12.10 -12.98 -11.60
CA ALA A 156 13.02 -12.69 -12.69
C ALA A 156 14.43 -12.30 -12.20
N SER A 157 14.63 -12.11 -10.89
CA SER A 157 15.98 -12.03 -10.32
C SER A 157 16.65 -13.38 -10.53
N PRO A 158 17.78 -13.44 -11.26
CA PRO A 158 18.28 -14.70 -11.78
C PRO A 158 18.72 -15.57 -10.61
N LEU A 159 18.04 -16.71 -10.45
CA LEU A 159 18.63 -17.88 -9.83
C LEU A 159 20.02 -18.05 -10.44
N LEU A 160 21.05 -17.83 -9.61
CA LEU A 160 22.46 -18.05 -9.91
C LEU A 160 22.62 -19.47 -10.46
N PHE A 161 22.51 -19.61 -11.78
CA PHE A 161 22.81 -20.85 -12.46
C PHE A 161 24.33 -21.03 -12.39
N LYS A 162 24.79 -21.86 -11.45
CA LYS A 162 26.16 -22.38 -11.46
C LYS A 162 26.22 -23.47 -12.53
N PRO A 163 26.93 -23.27 -13.66
CA PRO A 163 27.16 -24.37 -14.59
C PRO A 163 28.01 -25.45 -13.91
N PRO A 164 27.78 -26.75 -14.19
CA PRO A 164 28.58 -27.82 -13.61
C PRO A 164 30.04 -27.68 -14.07
N ALA A 165 30.97 -27.84 -13.13
CA ALA A 165 32.40 -27.77 -13.40
C ALA A 165 32.78 -28.86 -14.42
N SER A 166 33.31 -28.43 -15.56
CA SER A 166 33.89 -29.32 -16.57
C SER A 166 35.09 -30.04 -15.98
N SER A 167 34.96 -31.34 -15.75
CA SER A 167 36.10 -32.19 -15.37
C SER A 167 36.87 -32.53 -16.64
N ARG A 168 38.18 -32.26 -16.63
CA ARG A 168 39.14 -32.66 -17.67
C ARG A 168 39.42 -34.15 -17.63
#